data_AF-A0A7X5JBG2-F1
#
_entry.id   AF-A0A7X5JBG2-F1
#
_cell.length_a   1.000
_cell.length_b   1.000
_cell.length_c   1.000
_cell.angle_alpha   90.00
_cell.angle_beta   90.00
_cell.angle_gamma   90.00
#
_symmetry.space_group_name_H-M   'P 1'
#
loop_
_entity.id
_entity.type
_entity.pdbx_description
1 polymer ?
#
loop_
_entity_poly.entity_id
_entity_poly.type
_entity_poly.pdbx_seq_one_letter_code
_entity_poly.pdbx_strand_id
1 'polypeptide(L)'
;MNKTEKVIVFVVMGTLVIASVLFKPKLPTRINPSITPVSIPKRMLFVGDIMMARGVAQLTEKYGLEYPFFNIRPLFYLFNWNIIYGNLEGPVRTEAKPVSLFSVRFDYSPEIPQLLAKLGFNLLNIANNHMADQGYSAIDSTRKYLEENHIFPLGDYSDCSLKYKYQKDNFIFLGANLVYKSKYCVQDLLQEIKELKTKDTNLYVIVTPHW
;
A
#
# COMPACT_ATOMS: atom_id res chain seq x y z
N MET A 1 43.08 -27.42 15.68
CA MET A 1 43.96 -27.74 16.83
C MET A 1 45.38 -27.70 16.28
N ASN A 2 46.31 -26.80 16.61
CA ASN A 2 46.53 -25.95 17.78
C ASN A 2 46.75 -24.49 17.36
N LYS A 3 46.12 -23.55 18.08
CA LYS A 3 46.49 -22.14 18.06
C LYS A 3 47.80 -22.01 18.85
N THR A 4 48.90 -21.70 18.19
CA THR A 4 50.14 -21.30 18.86
C THR A 4 50.02 -19.81 19.17
N GLU A 5 49.73 -19.46 20.41
CA GLU A 5 49.78 -18.07 20.88
C GLU A 5 51.23 -17.58 20.83
N LYS A 6 51.49 -16.55 20.03
CA LYS A 6 52.80 -15.89 19.99
C LYS A 6 52.81 -14.82 21.07
N VAL A 7 53.56 -15.06 22.13
CA VAL A 7 53.93 -14.03 23.12
C VAL A 7 54.92 -13.08 22.44
N ILE A 8 54.60 -11.78 22.41
CA ILE A 8 55.50 -10.74 21.92
C ILE A 8 55.96 -9.94 23.14
N VAL A 9 57.26 -10.03 23.43
CA VAL A 9 57.94 -9.21 24.44
C VAL A 9 58.61 -8.04 23.72
N PHE A 10 58.34 -6.81 24.16
CA PHE A 10 59.07 -5.63 23.69
C PHE A 10 60.09 -5.20 24.74
N VAL A 11 61.37 -5.28 24.39
CA VAL A 11 62.46 -4.59 25.07
C VAL A 11 62.91 -3.48 24.14
N VAL A 12 62.82 -2.23 24.59
CA VAL A 12 63.27 -1.06 23.82
C VAL A 12 64.57 -0.57 24.40
N MET A 13 65.66 -0.66 23.63
CA MET A 13 66.84 0.16 23.80
C MET A 13 67.41 0.53 22.43
N GLY A 14 67.50 1.84 22.18
CA GLY A 14 68.56 2.49 21.39
C GLY A 14 68.70 2.19 19.89
N THR A 15 68.39 3.22 19.09
CA THR A 15 69.04 3.60 17.80
C THR A 15 68.89 2.71 16.55
N LEU A 16 68.03 3.21 15.64
CA LEU A 16 68.03 3.20 14.17
C LEU A 16 69.10 2.38 13.38
N VAL A 17 68.62 1.43 12.58
CA VAL A 17 69.17 1.12 11.25
C VAL A 17 68.02 1.02 10.24
N ILE A 18 67.99 1.95 9.28
CA ILE A 18 67.08 1.93 8.13
C ILE A 18 67.65 0.96 7.10
N ALA A 19 67.09 -0.24 7.01
CA ALA A 19 67.23 -1.09 5.83
C ALA A 19 65.99 -0.87 4.96
N SER A 20 66.11 -0.06 3.92
CA SER A 20 65.07 0.15 2.91
C SER A 20 64.95 -1.11 2.03
N VAL A 21 64.27 -2.13 2.54
CA VAL A 21 63.75 -3.19 1.69
C VAL A 21 62.54 -2.62 0.97
N LEU A 22 62.63 -2.47 -0.35
CA LEU A 22 61.51 -2.14 -1.23
C LEU A 22 60.50 -3.30 -1.26
N PHE A 23 59.84 -3.57 -0.14
CA PHE A 23 58.56 -4.24 -0.15
C PHE A 23 57.56 -3.22 -0.69
N LYS A 24 57.20 -3.31 -1.97
CA LYS A 24 55.89 -2.81 -2.41
C LYS A 24 54.87 -3.78 -1.80
N PRO A 25 54.16 -3.45 -0.71
CA PRO A 25 53.07 -4.30 -0.27
C PRO A 25 52.13 -4.41 -1.47
N LYS A 26 51.83 -5.64 -1.91
CA LYS A 26 50.64 -5.86 -2.74
C LYS A 26 49.50 -5.36 -1.87
N LEU A 27 48.95 -4.19 -2.21
CA LEU A 27 47.72 -3.72 -1.57
C LEU A 27 46.74 -4.90 -1.66
N PRO A 28 46.10 -5.29 -0.54
CA PRO A 28 45.06 -6.30 -0.61
C PRO A 28 44.10 -5.87 -1.70
N THR A 29 43.86 -6.77 -2.66
CA THR A 29 42.85 -6.56 -3.71
C THR A 29 41.60 -6.08 -3.01
N ARG A 30 41.14 -4.88 -3.38
CA ARG A 30 39.93 -4.29 -2.84
C ARG A 30 38.81 -5.26 -3.20
N ILE A 31 38.43 -6.13 -2.26
CA ILE A 31 37.22 -6.92 -2.38
C ILE A 31 36.13 -5.85 -2.34
N ASN A 32 35.63 -5.45 -3.50
CA ASN A 32 34.36 -4.74 -3.56
C ASN A 32 33.35 -5.81 -3.18
N PRO A 33 32.79 -5.83 -1.95
CA PRO A 33 31.60 -6.63 -1.75
C PRO A 33 30.62 -6.12 -2.80
N SER A 34 30.14 -7.01 -3.66
CA SER A 34 28.95 -6.75 -4.45
C SER A 34 27.88 -6.42 -3.42
N ILE A 35 27.65 -5.14 -3.14
CA ILE A 35 26.55 -4.71 -2.29
C ILE A 35 25.33 -4.97 -3.14
N THR A 36 24.83 -6.20 -3.11
CA THR A 36 23.47 -6.46 -3.56
C THR A 36 22.60 -5.59 -2.66
N PRO A 37 21.84 -4.63 -3.23
CA PRO A 37 20.96 -3.81 -2.41
C PRO A 37 20.07 -4.75 -1.61
N VAL A 38 20.13 -4.65 -0.29
CA VAL A 38 19.27 -5.42 0.61
C VAL A 38 17.84 -5.11 0.18
N SER A 39 17.12 -6.11 -0.32
CA SER A 39 15.73 -5.94 -0.70
C SER A 39 14.92 -5.67 0.56
N ILE A 40 14.49 -4.42 0.74
CA ILE A 40 13.61 -4.05 1.84
C ILE A 40 12.29 -4.82 1.64
N PRO A 41 11.82 -5.62 2.63
CA PRO A 41 10.60 -6.37 2.47
C PRO A 41 9.43 -5.42 2.24
N LYS A 42 8.70 -5.64 1.14
CA LYS A 42 7.48 -4.87 0.85
C LYS A 42 6.37 -5.30 1.79
N ARG A 43 5.81 -4.36 2.53
CA ARG A 43 4.74 -4.59 3.49
C ARG A 43 3.47 -3.90 3.02
N MET A 44 2.37 -4.63 3.09
CA MET A 44 1.06 -4.15 2.67
C MET A 44 0.07 -4.44 3.79
N LEU A 45 -0.74 -3.44 4.15
CA LEU A 45 -1.87 -3.60 5.08
C LEU A 45 -3.16 -3.60 4.26
N PHE A 46 -4.00 -4.60 4.47
CA PHE A 46 -5.32 -4.69 3.87
C PHE A 46 -6.37 -4.58 4.97
N VAL A 47 -7.31 -3.65 4.80
CA VAL A 47 -8.55 -3.61 5.58
C VAL A 47 -9.73 -3.90 4.66
N GLY A 48 -10.87 -4.26 5.27
CA GLY A 48 -12.12 -4.50 4.54
C GLY A 48 -12.85 -3.21 4.19
N ASP A 49 -14.18 -3.29 4.26
CA ASP A 49 -15.08 -2.18 3.96
C ASP A 49 -14.96 -1.06 4.99
N ILE A 50 -14.74 0.14 4.48
CA ILE A 50 -14.71 1.39 5.23
C ILE A 50 -16.06 2.06 5.01
N MET A 51 -17.01 1.75 5.89
CA MET A 51 -18.35 2.33 5.88
C MET A 51 -18.46 3.43 6.95
N MET A 52 -18.38 4.69 6.54
CA MET A 52 -18.44 5.88 7.43
C MET A 52 -19.86 6.45 7.54
N ALA A 53 -20.87 5.59 7.53
CA ALA A 53 -22.30 5.93 7.61
C ALA A 53 -22.98 5.23 8.80
N ARG A 54 -24.28 5.46 8.97
CA ARG A 54 -25.14 4.77 9.96
C ARG A 54 -24.59 4.92 11.39
N GLY A 55 -24.51 3.82 12.15
CA GLY A 55 -23.99 3.83 13.52
C GLY A 55 -22.55 4.34 13.63
N VAL A 56 -21.72 4.17 12.59
CA VAL A 56 -20.36 4.72 12.56
C VAL A 56 -20.40 6.25 12.47
N ALA A 57 -21.30 6.82 11.66
CA ALA A 57 -21.52 8.26 11.62
C ALA A 57 -22.00 8.82 12.97
N GLN A 58 -22.91 8.13 13.65
CA GLN A 58 -23.37 8.55 14.99
C GLN A 58 -22.24 8.53 16.04
N LEU A 59 -21.37 7.52 15.98
CA LEU A 59 -20.24 7.41 16.90
C LEU A 59 -19.15 8.44 16.60
N THR A 60 -18.92 8.75 15.32
CA THR A 60 -17.97 9.80 14.91
C THR A 60 -18.47 11.21 15.24
N GLU A 61 -19.78 11.46 15.14
CA GLU A 61 -20.39 12.70 15.62
C GLU A 61 -20.23 12.87 17.14
N LYS A 62 -20.40 11.77 17.90
CA LYS A 62 -20.33 11.80 19.37
C LYS A 62 -18.89 11.85 19.91
N TYR A 63 -17.95 11.12 19.31
CA TYR A 63 -16.61 10.89 19.86
C TYR A 63 -15.47 11.40 18.95
N GLY A 64 -15.80 12.01 17.82
CA GLY A 64 -14.86 12.51 16.82
C GLY A 64 -14.61 11.55 15.66
N LEU A 65 -14.19 12.10 14.52
CA LEU A 65 -14.05 11.37 13.25
C LEU A 65 -13.07 10.18 13.32
N GLU A 66 -12.04 10.27 14.17
CA GLU A 66 -11.04 9.20 14.35
C GLU A 66 -11.55 8.01 15.19
N TYR A 67 -12.72 8.12 15.82
CA TYR A 67 -13.20 7.13 16.79
C TYR A 67 -13.17 5.67 16.29
N PRO A 68 -13.59 5.33 15.05
CA PRO A 68 -13.57 3.95 14.55
C PRO A 68 -12.14 3.37 14.48
N PHE A 69 -11.13 4.24 14.36
CA PHE A 69 -9.74 3.84 14.22
C PHE A 69 -8.95 3.92 15.52
N PHE A 70 -9.51 4.50 16.59
CA PHE A 70 -8.77 4.87 17.80
C PHE A 70 -7.91 3.73 18.37
N ASN A 71 -8.51 2.55 18.57
CA ASN A 71 -7.82 1.39 19.15
C ASN A 71 -6.87 0.68 18.17
N ILE A 72 -7.10 0.82 16.87
CA ILE A 72 -6.31 0.16 15.82
C ILE A 72 -5.27 1.09 15.18
N ARG A 73 -5.28 2.37 15.55
CA ARG A 73 -4.40 3.41 15.03
C ARG A 73 -2.91 3.02 15.03
N PRO A 74 -2.35 2.35 16.06
CA PRO A 74 -0.96 1.91 16.03
C PRO A 74 -0.62 1.00 14.84
N LEU A 75 -1.55 0.16 14.39
CA LEU A 75 -1.31 -0.76 13.26
C LEU A 75 -0.92 0.00 11.99
N PHE A 76 -1.45 1.21 11.78
CA PHE A 76 -1.18 2.03 10.60
C PHE A 76 0.23 2.64 10.57
N TYR A 77 0.89 2.77 11.72
CA TYR A 77 2.19 3.47 11.80
C TYR A 77 3.37 2.58 12.19
N LEU A 78 3.13 1.41 12.80
CA LEU A 78 4.18 0.59 13.39
C LEU A 78 5.11 -0.13 12.39
N PHE A 79 4.67 -0.36 11.15
CA PHE A 79 5.33 -1.31 10.26
C PHE A 79 5.90 -0.73 8.96
N ASN A 80 5.88 0.60 8.79
CA ASN A 80 6.34 1.30 7.58
C ASN A 80 5.77 0.67 6.29
N TRP A 81 4.45 0.77 6.13
CA TRP A 81 3.71 0.14 5.02
C TRP A 81 4.03 0.80 3.68
N ASN A 82 4.22 -0.01 2.63
CA ASN A 82 4.36 0.49 1.27
C ASN A 82 3.01 0.76 0.59
N ILE A 83 1.99 0.01 1.01
CA ILE A 83 0.59 0.12 0.60
C ILE A 83 -0.29 -0.09 1.83
N ILE A 84 -1.22 0.82 2.06
CA ILE A 84 -2.36 0.60 2.96
C ILE A 84 -3.61 0.66 2.09
N TYR A 85 -4.22 -0.50 1.95
CA TYR A 85 -5.37 -0.79 1.11
C TYR A 85 -6.65 -0.89 1.96
N GLY A 86 -7.76 -0.40 1.42
CA GLY A 86 -9.12 -0.65 1.95
C GLY A 86 -10.18 -0.57 0.86
N ASN A 87 -11.41 -1.00 1.15
CA ASN A 87 -12.56 -0.80 0.26
C ASN A 87 -13.39 0.39 0.77
N LEU A 88 -13.49 1.48 0.01
CA LEU A 88 -14.28 2.64 0.39
C LEU A 88 -15.74 2.40 0.01
N GLU A 89 -16.56 2.06 0.99
CA GLU A 89 -17.91 1.53 0.80
C GLU A 89 -18.94 2.65 0.67
N GLY A 90 -18.78 3.53 -0.32
CA GLY A 90 -19.71 4.63 -0.60
C GLY A 90 -19.03 5.87 -1.19
N PRO A 91 -19.82 6.78 -1.80
CA PRO A 91 -19.29 7.92 -2.52
C PRO A 91 -18.94 9.09 -1.61
N VAL A 92 -18.02 9.94 -2.07
CA VAL A 92 -17.62 11.20 -1.41
C VAL A 92 -18.11 12.40 -2.22
N ARG A 93 -18.81 13.32 -1.58
CA ARG A 93 -19.32 14.56 -2.20
C ARG A 93 -19.27 15.75 -1.24
N THR A 94 -19.15 16.96 -1.79
CA THR A 94 -19.19 18.21 -1.00
C THR A 94 -20.51 18.36 -0.26
N GLU A 95 -21.63 18.17 -0.97
CA GLU A 95 -22.98 18.27 -0.43
C GLU A 95 -23.48 16.97 0.21
N ALA A 96 -22.57 16.22 0.85
CA ALA A 96 -22.92 14.99 1.54
C ALA A 96 -23.97 15.23 2.62
N LYS A 97 -25.01 14.40 2.63
CA LYS A 97 -26.13 14.53 3.57
C LYS A 97 -26.04 13.49 4.69
N PRO A 98 -26.59 13.79 5.88
CA PRO A 98 -26.73 12.80 6.94
C PRO A 98 -27.45 11.54 6.42
N VAL A 99 -26.83 10.39 6.64
CA VAL A 99 -27.37 9.08 6.24
C VAL A 99 -28.13 8.48 7.43
N SER A 100 -29.39 8.11 7.23
CA SER A 100 -30.19 7.48 8.29
C SER A 100 -29.63 6.10 8.66
N LEU A 101 -29.87 5.66 9.90
CA LEU A 101 -29.39 4.38 10.41
C LEU A 101 -29.80 3.17 9.54
N PHE A 102 -30.96 3.26 8.88
CA PHE A 102 -31.54 2.19 8.05
C PHE A 102 -31.32 2.40 6.55
N SER A 103 -30.70 3.50 6.14
CA SER A 103 -30.43 3.77 4.72
C SER A 103 -29.40 2.80 4.16
N VAL A 104 -29.63 2.29 2.96
CA VAL A 104 -28.65 1.56 2.14
C VAL A 104 -27.99 2.45 1.09
N ARG A 105 -28.24 3.76 1.15
CA ARG A 105 -27.57 4.76 0.29
C ARG A 105 -26.61 5.58 1.13
N PHE A 106 -25.32 5.47 0.84
CA PHE A 106 -24.25 6.14 1.55
C PHE A 106 -23.85 7.45 0.87
N ASP A 107 -23.25 8.34 1.66
CA ASP A 107 -22.84 9.67 1.24
C ASP A 107 -21.82 10.19 2.26
N TYR A 108 -20.58 10.40 1.83
CA TYR A 108 -19.47 10.78 2.69
C TYR A 108 -18.99 12.20 2.41
N SER A 109 -18.61 12.92 3.47
CA SER A 109 -17.98 14.23 3.33
C SER A 109 -16.51 14.08 2.90
N PRO A 110 -15.89 15.13 2.32
CA PRO A 110 -14.46 15.13 1.98
C PRO A 110 -13.51 14.96 3.18
N GLU A 111 -14.01 15.09 4.41
CA GLU A 111 -13.23 14.80 5.62
C GLU A 111 -12.84 13.32 5.73
N ILE A 112 -13.60 12.41 5.08
CA ILE A 112 -13.32 10.97 5.09
C ILE A 112 -12.01 10.66 4.35
N PRO A 113 -11.80 11.02 3.06
CA PRO A 113 -10.50 10.88 2.41
C PRO A 113 -9.34 11.55 3.16
N GLN A 114 -9.58 12.73 3.76
CA GLN A 114 -8.55 13.42 4.54
C GLN A 114 -8.13 12.62 5.77
N LEU A 115 -9.09 12.04 6.50
CA LEU A 115 -8.81 11.15 7.62
C LEU A 115 -8.03 9.89 7.16
N LEU A 116 -8.48 9.25 6.08
CA LEU A 116 -7.84 8.04 5.57
C LEU A 116 -6.39 8.34 5.12
N ALA A 117 -6.14 9.48 4.49
CA ALA A 117 -4.79 9.91 4.16
C ALA A 117 -3.92 10.13 5.40
N LYS A 118 -4.46 10.72 6.48
CA LYS A 118 -3.73 10.85 7.76
C LYS A 118 -3.34 9.49 8.34
N LEU A 119 -4.21 8.48 8.19
CA LEU A 119 -3.94 7.08 8.58
C LEU A 119 -2.99 6.35 7.61
N GLY A 120 -2.53 7.00 6.54
CA GLY A 120 -1.56 6.45 5.59
C GLY A 120 -2.17 5.59 4.48
N PHE A 121 -3.50 5.59 4.32
CA PHE A 121 -4.13 4.98 3.14
C PHE A 121 -3.59 5.63 1.88
N ASN A 122 -3.28 4.80 0.88
CA ASN A 122 -2.79 5.26 -0.42
C ASN A 122 -3.39 4.49 -1.60
N LEU A 123 -4.21 3.48 -1.34
CA LEU A 123 -4.93 2.71 -2.35
C LEU A 123 -6.31 2.35 -1.78
N LEU A 124 -7.39 2.82 -2.40
CA LEU A 124 -8.74 2.45 -1.99
C LEU A 124 -9.51 1.87 -3.17
N ASN A 125 -10.09 0.68 -2.97
CA ASN A 125 -11.05 0.14 -3.92
C ASN A 125 -12.36 0.91 -3.85
N ILE A 126 -12.82 1.33 -5.02
CA ILE A 126 -14.14 1.96 -5.21
C ILE A 126 -15.03 1.13 -6.13
N ALA A 127 -14.57 -0.04 -6.57
CA ALA A 127 -15.38 -1.01 -7.32
C ALA A 127 -16.27 -1.81 -6.35
N ASN A 128 -17.33 -1.17 -5.86
CA ASN A 128 -18.36 -1.77 -5.01
C ASN A 128 -19.75 -1.26 -5.40
N ASN A 129 -20.81 -1.92 -4.91
CA ASN A 129 -22.19 -1.61 -5.31
C ASN A 129 -22.73 -0.30 -4.74
N HIS A 130 -22.06 0.30 -3.76
CA HIS A 130 -22.49 1.56 -3.13
C HIS A 130 -21.87 2.80 -3.77
N MET A 131 -20.85 2.66 -4.62
CA MET A 131 -20.14 3.80 -5.20
C MET A 131 -21.03 4.74 -6.05
N ALA A 132 -22.14 4.22 -6.59
CA ALA A 132 -23.12 5.00 -7.34
C ALA A 132 -24.37 5.39 -6.52
N ASP A 133 -24.33 5.29 -5.18
CA ASP A 133 -25.49 5.58 -4.32
C ASP A 133 -26.04 6.99 -4.48
N GLN A 134 -25.21 7.95 -4.91
CA GLN A 134 -25.62 9.33 -5.19
C GLN A 134 -25.58 9.66 -6.69
N GLY A 135 -25.62 8.64 -7.56
CA GLY A 135 -25.52 8.75 -9.01
C GLY A 135 -24.07 8.67 -9.52
N TYR A 136 -23.92 8.57 -10.85
CA TYR A 136 -22.61 8.38 -11.49
C TYR A 136 -21.66 9.56 -11.28
N SER A 137 -22.16 10.79 -11.15
CA SER A 137 -21.32 11.96 -10.85
C SER A 137 -20.62 11.86 -9.48
N ALA A 138 -21.17 11.07 -8.56
CA ALA A 138 -20.58 10.84 -7.25
C ALA A 138 -19.31 9.97 -7.35
N ILE A 139 -19.20 9.13 -8.37
CA ILE A 139 -18.00 8.33 -8.65
C ILE A 139 -16.83 9.26 -9.02
N ASP A 140 -17.07 10.20 -9.93
CA ASP A 140 -16.07 11.18 -10.37
C ASP A 140 -15.65 12.10 -9.21
N SER A 141 -16.62 12.55 -8.42
CA SER A 141 -16.38 13.29 -7.18
C SER A 141 -15.50 12.49 -6.21
N THR A 142 -15.78 11.20 -6.03
CA THR A 142 -15.00 10.32 -5.16
C THR A 142 -13.56 10.19 -5.65
N ARG A 143 -13.36 9.92 -6.95
CA ARG A 143 -12.02 9.84 -7.55
C ARG A 143 -11.23 11.12 -7.29
N LYS A 144 -11.83 12.28 -7.56
CA LYS A 144 -11.23 13.58 -7.32
C LYS A 144 -10.76 13.73 -5.87
N TYR A 145 -11.62 13.47 -4.89
CA TYR A 145 -11.25 13.66 -3.47
C TYR A 145 -10.21 12.65 -2.99
N LEU A 146 -10.20 11.43 -3.52
CA LEU A 146 -9.15 10.46 -3.22
C LEU A 146 -7.81 10.91 -3.80
N GLU A 147 -7.79 11.35 -5.06
CA GLU A 147 -6.57 11.83 -5.74
C GLU A 147 -5.99 13.10 -5.08
N GLU A 148 -6.84 14.05 -4.69
CA GLU A 148 -6.45 15.25 -3.93
C GLU A 148 -5.79 14.92 -2.59
N ASN A 149 -6.10 13.75 -2.02
CA ASN A 149 -5.51 13.24 -0.78
C ASN A 149 -4.41 12.19 -1.01
N HIS A 150 -3.91 12.07 -2.24
CA HIS A 150 -2.87 11.12 -2.65
C HIS A 150 -3.24 9.64 -2.43
N ILE A 151 -4.53 9.33 -2.51
CA ILE A 151 -5.08 7.98 -2.46
C ILE A 151 -5.48 7.57 -3.87
N PHE A 152 -4.97 6.44 -4.36
CA PHE A 152 -5.35 5.96 -5.69
C PHE A 152 -6.75 5.30 -5.65
N PRO A 153 -7.71 5.73 -6.50
CA PRO A 153 -9.04 5.13 -6.60
C PRO A 153 -9.02 3.87 -7.49
N LEU A 154 -8.82 2.70 -6.89
CA LEU A 154 -8.74 1.42 -7.56
C LEU A 154 -10.11 0.94 -8.07
N GLY A 155 -10.13 0.46 -9.32
CA GLY A 155 -11.33 -0.12 -9.93
C GLY A 155 -12.40 0.92 -10.28
N ASP A 156 -13.55 0.46 -10.76
CA ASP A 156 -14.71 1.28 -11.10
C ASP A 156 -16.02 0.56 -10.73
N TYR A 157 -17.08 1.35 -10.52
CA TYR A 157 -18.42 0.84 -10.23
C TYR A 157 -18.96 -0.11 -11.32
N SER A 158 -18.66 0.17 -12.59
CA SER A 158 -19.28 -0.50 -13.74
C SER A 158 -18.30 -1.03 -14.79
N ASP A 159 -17.05 -0.59 -14.76
CA ASP A 159 -15.99 -0.98 -15.69
C ASP A 159 -14.95 -1.86 -14.97
N CYS A 160 -14.80 -3.11 -15.44
CA CYS A 160 -13.86 -4.09 -14.87
C CYS A 160 -12.54 -4.19 -15.64
N SER A 161 -12.30 -3.31 -16.62
CA SER A 161 -11.09 -3.36 -17.44
C SER A 161 -9.84 -2.96 -16.65
N LEU A 162 -8.67 -3.31 -17.19
CA LEU A 162 -7.37 -2.88 -16.66
C LEU A 162 -7.15 -1.36 -16.63
N LYS A 163 -8.09 -0.52 -17.12
CA LYS A 163 -7.97 0.94 -17.11
C LYS A 163 -7.75 1.52 -15.71
N TYR A 164 -8.43 0.96 -14.71
CA TYR A 164 -8.40 1.43 -13.32
C TYR A 164 -7.51 0.60 -12.40
N LYS A 165 -6.55 -0.14 -12.98
CA LYS A 165 -5.57 -0.90 -12.19
C LYS A 165 -4.59 0.04 -11.50
N TYR A 166 -4.09 -0.40 -10.36
CA TYR A 166 -2.92 0.22 -9.74
C TYR A 166 -1.71 -0.70 -9.93
N GLN A 167 -0.57 -0.14 -10.31
CA GLN A 167 0.67 -0.90 -10.47
C GLN A 167 1.80 -0.21 -9.72
N LYS A 168 2.51 -1.00 -8.88
CA LYS A 168 3.72 -0.57 -8.17
C LYS A 168 4.74 -1.69 -8.23
N ASP A 169 5.86 -1.42 -8.89
CA ASP A 169 6.88 -2.41 -9.22
C ASP A 169 6.25 -3.61 -9.97
N ASN A 170 6.46 -4.83 -9.48
CA ASN A 170 5.89 -6.05 -9.99
C ASN A 170 4.51 -6.39 -9.38
N PHE A 171 3.89 -5.50 -8.59
CA PHE A 171 2.53 -5.71 -8.06
C PHE A 171 1.50 -4.97 -8.90
N ILE A 172 0.45 -5.68 -9.30
CA ILE A 172 -0.73 -5.13 -9.97
C ILE A 172 -1.95 -5.40 -9.10
N PHE A 173 -2.72 -4.37 -8.80
CA PHE A 173 -3.97 -4.44 -8.07
C PHE A 173 -5.13 -4.21 -9.03
N LEU A 174 -6.17 -5.02 -8.91
CA LEU A 174 -7.38 -4.97 -9.71
C LEU A 174 -8.60 -4.97 -8.78
N GLY A 175 -9.41 -3.91 -8.84
CA GLY A 175 -10.69 -3.82 -8.13
C GLY A 175 -11.84 -4.21 -9.05
N ALA A 176 -12.82 -4.96 -8.55
CA ALA A 176 -13.94 -5.45 -9.37
C ALA A 176 -15.26 -5.47 -8.60
N ASN A 177 -16.30 -4.83 -9.14
CA ASN A 177 -17.66 -4.91 -8.62
C ASN A 177 -18.41 -6.08 -9.28
N LEU A 178 -18.68 -7.13 -8.52
CA LEU A 178 -19.32 -8.36 -8.98
C LEU A 178 -20.79 -8.50 -8.56
N VAL A 179 -21.34 -7.57 -7.77
CA VAL A 179 -22.70 -7.70 -7.20
C VAL A 179 -23.79 -7.81 -8.29
N TYR A 180 -23.71 -7.02 -9.36
CA TYR A 180 -24.78 -6.96 -10.38
C TYR A 180 -24.39 -7.47 -11.78
N LYS A 181 -23.10 -7.51 -12.13
CA LYS A 181 -22.59 -7.88 -13.47
C LYS A 181 -21.49 -8.94 -13.43
N SER A 182 -21.56 -9.87 -12.47
CA SER A 182 -20.49 -10.82 -12.15
C SER A 182 -19.93 -11.60 -13.35
N LYS A 183 -20.78 -12.14 -14.23
CA LYS A 183 -20.33 -13.13 -15.22
C LYS A 183 -19.36 -12.58 -16.27
N TYR A 184 -19.65 -11.41 -16.86
CA TYR A 184 -18.79 -10.81 -17.89
C TYR A 184 -17.51 -10.26 -17.28
N CYS A 185 -17.64 -9.53 -16.17
CA CYS A 185 -16.51 -8.97 -15.43
C CYS A 185 -15.49 -10.05 -15.01
N VAL A 186 -15.96 -11.21 -14.53
CA VAL A 186 -15.06 -12.33 -14.16
C VAL A 186 -14.33 -12.89 -15.38
N GLN A 187 -15.01 -13.10 -16.50
CA GLN A 187 -14.38 -13.68 -17.70
C GLN A 187 -13.32 -12.74 -18.28
N ASP A 188 -13.64 -11.45 -18.39
CA ASP A 188 -12.74 -10.43 -18.90
C ASP A 188 -11.51 -10.29 -18.00
N LEU A 189 -11.70 -10.21 -16.68
CA LEU A 189 -10.60 -10.17 -15.71
C LEU A 189 -9.69 -11.40 -15.81
N LEU A 190 -10.25 -12.61 -15.91
CA LEU A 190 -9.45 -13.82 -16.03
C LEU A 190 -8.62 -13.84 -17.32
N GLN A 191 -9.20 -13.36 -18.42
CA GLN A 191 -8.50 -13.24 -19.71
C GLN A 191 -7.36 -12.20 -19.62
N GLU A 192 -7.64 -11.02 -19.08
CA GLU A 192 -6.65 -9.96 -18.90
C GLU A 192 -5.50 -10.38 -17.97
N ILE A 193 -5.80 -11.07 -16.87
CA ILE A 193 -4.80 -11.61 -15.93
C ILE A 193 -3.90 -12.63 -16.63
N LYS A 194 -4.48 -13.51 -17.45
CA LYS A 194 -3.72 -14.51 -18.23
C LYS A 194 -2.75 -13.81 -19.20
N GLU A 195 -3.20 -12.75 -19.87
CA GLU A 195 -2.35 -11.97 -20.78
C GLU A 195 -1.22 -11.24 -20.05
N LEU A 196 -1.50 -10.62 -18.89
CA LEU A 196 -0.48 -10.00 -18.05
C LEU A 196 0.59 -11.01 -17.63
N LYS A 197 0.18 -12.17 -17.14
CA LYS A 197 1.08 -13.25 -16.69
C LYS A 197 1.87 -13.89 -17.82
N THR A 198 1.33 -13.89 -19.04
CA THR A 198 2.04 -14.36 -20.23
C THR A 198 3.15 -13.39 -20.64
N LYS A 199 2.91 -12.07 -20.47
CA LYS A 199 3.91 -11.02 -20.78
C LYS A 199 5.02 -10.93 -19.74
N ASP A 200 4.70 -11.11 -18.46
CA ASP A 200 5.67 -11.13 -17.38
C ASP A 200 5.22 -12.05 -16.25
N THR A 201 5.98 -13.14 -16.07
CA THR A 201 5.71 -14.16 -15.06
C THR A 201 6.07 -13.70 -13.64
N ASN A 202 6.84 -12.63 -13.49
CA ASN A 202 7.25 -12.07 -12.18
C ASN A 202 6.21 -11.14 -11.57
N LEU A 203 5.12 -10.83 -12.30
CA LEU A 203 4.04 -10.00 -11.78
C LEU A 203 3.29 -10.72 -10.66
N TYR A 204 2.99 -10.02 -9.58
CA TYR A 204 2.02 -10.43 -8.57
C TYR A 204 0.72 -9.67 -8.83
N VAL A 205 -0.32 -10.39 -9.23
CA VAL A 205 -1.63 -9.81 -9.50
C VAL A 205 -2.53 -10.07 -8.30
N ILE A 206 -3.01 -8.99 -7.69
CA ILE A 206 -3.87 -8.99 -6.51
C ILE A 206 -5.24 -8.49 -6.97
N VAL A 207 -6.24 -9.36 -6.89
CA VAL A 207 -7.62 -9.03 -7.28
C VAL A 207 -8.44 -8.84 -6.01
N THR A 208 -9.18 -7.75 -5.92
CA THR A 208 -10.03 -7.41 -4.78
C THR A 208 -11.48 -7.27 -5.25
N PRO A 209 -12.20 -8.40 -5.39
CA PRO A 209 -13.59 -8.38 -5.81
C PRO A 209 -14.52 -7.99 -4.65
N HIS A 210 -15.54 -7.21 -4.97
CA HIS A 210 -16.67 -6.90 -4.08
C HIS A 210 -17.92 -7.61 -4.64
N TRP A 211 -18.62 -8.41 -3.83
CA TRP A 211 -19.61 -9.40 -4.28
C TRP A 211 -20.84 -9.47 -3.40
#